data_AF-A0A5N4AGF4-F1
#
_entry.id   AF-A0A5N4AGF4-F1
#
_cell.length_a   1.000
_cell.length_b   1.000
_cell.length_c   1.000
_cell.angle_alpha   90.00
_cell.angle_beta   90.00
_cell.angle_gamma   90.00
#
_symmetry.space_group_name_H-M   'P 1'
#
loop_
_entity.id
_entity.type
_entity.pdbx_description
1 polymer ?
#
loop_
_entity_poly.entity_id
_entity_poly.type
_entity_poly.pdbx_seq_one_letter_code
_entity_poly.pdbx_strand_id
1 'polypeptide(L)'
;MSIPTMYFKLLVLVSVGLLCISVVSGHTNRYCNFCYGESNGSSPDFSNCRNFVNVTKVYDCTSNHYCVSFHETVKTDKATYTVAKRTCSNDCAWYKKKGRADLHCSQCETDYCNKEKF
;
A
#
# COMPACT_ATOMS: atom_id res chain seq x y z
N MET A 1 11.99 -50.65 -47.94
CA MET A 1 12.73 -49.58 -47.23
C MET A 1 11.76 -48.44 -46.97
N SER A 2 11.59 -48.13 -45.70
CA SER A 2 10.61 -47.20 -45.14
C SER A 2 11.09 -45.76 -45.26
N ILE A 3 10.20 -44.82 -45.61
CA ILE A 3 10.38 -43.40 -45.31
C ILE A 3 9.07 -42.92 -44.65
N PRO A 4 9.09 -42.50 -43.38
CA PRO A 4 7.90 -42.30 -42.59
C PRO A 4 7.29 -40.90 -42.80
N THR A 5 5.96 -40.92 -42.80
CA THR A 5 5.03 -39.94 -42.23
C THR A 5 5.66 -38.93 -41.26
N MET A 6 6.11 -37.78 -41.76
CA MET A 6 6.51 -36.63 -40.92
C MET A 6 6.11 -35.30 -41.57
N TYR A 7 4.81 -35.08 -41.75
CA TYR A 7 4.29 -33.72 -42.01
C TYR A 7 3.17 -33.29 -41.05
N PHE A 8 2.76 -34.16 -40.13
CA PHE A 8 1.60 -33.95 -39.26
C PHE A 8 1.93 -33.73 -37.78
N LYS A 9 3.14 -33.26 -37.46
CA LYS A 9 3.53 -32.94 -36.07
C LYS A 9 3.95 -31.49 -35.81
N LEU A 10 4.13 -30.67 -36.85
CA LEU A 10 4.60 -29.29 -36.68
C LEU A 10 3.49 -28.26 -36.44
N LEU A 11 2.24 -28.55 -36.81
CA LEU A 11 1.12 -27.60 -36.66
C LEU A 11 0.45 -27.63 -35.28
N VAL A 12 0.63 -28.70 -34.50
CA VAL A 12 -0.04 -28.87 -33.19
C VAL A 12 0.74 -28.25 -32.03
N LEU A 13 2.03 -27.94 -32.23
CA LEU A 13 2.89 -27.41 -31.16
C LEU A 13 2.91 -25.88 -31.05
N VAL A 14 2.34 -25.16 -32.03
CA VAL A 14 2.30 -23.68 -31.99
C VAL A 14 1.00 -23.14 -31.37
N SER A 15 -0.06 -23.96 -31.29
CA SER A 15 -1.38 -23.52 -30.81
C SER A 15 -1.63 -23.68 -29.31
N VAL A 16 -0.79 -24.43 -28.59
CA VAL A 16 -0.99 -24.69 -27.14
C VAL A 16 -0.13 -23.76 -26.25
N GLY A 17 0.84 -23.05 -26.83
CA GLY A 17 1.76 -22.18 -26.08
C GLY A 17 1.27 -20.75 -25.80
N LEU A 18 0.10 -20.36 -26.31
CA LEU A 18 -0.36 -18.96 -26.35
C LEU A 18 -1.58 -18.65 -25.48
N LEU A 19 -2.05 -19.58 -24.65
CA LEU A 19 -3.32 -19.45 -23.91
C LEU A 19 -3.20 -19.12 -22.41
N CYS A 20 -2.01 -18.82 -21.88
CA CYS A 20 -1.85 -18.54 -20.44
C CYS A 20 -1.07 -17.28 -20.12
N ILE A 21 -0.98 -16.32 -21.05
CA ILE A 21 -0.54 -14.96 -20.69
C ILE A 21 -1.77 -14.05 -20.69
N SER A 22 -2.75 -14.43 -19.87
CA SER A 22 -3.65 -13.44 -19.30
C SER A 22 -2.78 -12.57 -18.41
N VAL A 23 -2.14 -11.55 -19.00
CA VAL A 23 -1.75 -10.38 -18.23
C VAL A 23 -3.09 -9.81 -17.78
N VAL A 24 -3.56 -10.26 -16.62
CA VAL A 24 -4.54 -9.51 -15.87
C VAL A 24 -3.77 -8.25 -15.53
N SER A 25 -3.82 -7.26 -16.42
CA SER A 25 -3.47 -5.87 -16.13
C SER A 25 -4.56 -5.34 -15.20
N GLY A 26 -4.74 -6.01 -14.08
CA GLY A 26 -5.59 -5.60 -13.01
C GLY A 26 -4.83 -4.47 -12.35
N HIS A 27 -5.31 -3.24 -12.56
CA HIS A 27 -5.11 -2.23 -11.55
C HIS A 27 -5.70 -2.81 -10.27
N THR A 28 -4.86 -3.39 -9.42
CA THR A 28 -5.25 -3.76 -8.07
C THR A 28 -5.29 -2.45 -7.30
N ASN A 29 -6.45 -1.78 -7.36
CA ASN A 29 -6.76 -0.75 -6.40
C ASN A 29 -6.66 -1.37 -5.01
N ARG A 30 -6.08 -0.63 -4.07
CA ARG A 30 -5.91 -1.06 -2.69
C ARG A 30 -6.64 -0.10 -1.77
N TYR A 31 -7.42 -0.61 -0.85
CA TYR A 31 -8.12 0.22 0.11
C TYR A 31 -7.34 0.28 1.41
N CYS A 32 -7.07 1.48 1.92
CA CYS A 32 -6.38 1.68 3.18
C CYS A 32 -7.26 2.42 4.18
N ASN A 33 -7.12 2.11 5.47
CA ASN A 33 -7.74 2.93 6.50
C ASN A 33 -7.07 4.31 6.50
N PHE A 34 -7.87 5.35 6.73
CA PHE A 34 -7.42 6.73 6.74
C PHE A 34 -7.77 7.41 8.06
N CYS A 35 -6.77 8.04 8.67
CA CYS A 35 -6.96 8.97 9.77
C CYS A 35 -5.83 9.98 9.81
N TYR A 36 -6.10 11.11 10.44
CA TYR A 36 -5.14 12.17 10.67
C TYR A 36 -5.47 12.81 12.01
N GLY A 37 -4.47 13.02 12.85
CA GLY A 37 -4.61 13.79 14.07
C GLY A 37 -3.29 14.44 14.47
N GLU A 38 -3.38 15.62 15.07
CA GLU A 38 -2.26 16.39 15.59
C GLU A 38 -2.36 16.47 17.12
N SER A 39 -1.24 16.42 17.82
CA SER A 39 -1.23 16.46 19.30
C SER A 39 -1.41 17.86 19.90
N ASN A 40 -1.25 18.92 19.11
CA ASN A 40 -1.49 20.30 19.52
C ASN A 40 -2.97 20.73 19.39
N GLY A 41 -3.79 19.95 18.67
CA GLY A 41 -5.23 20.14 18.66
C GLY A 41 -5.85 19.37 19.83
N SER A 42 -6.75 20.00 20.58
CA SER A 42 -7.53 19.35 21.65
C SER A 42 -8.49 18.24 21.14
N SER A 43 -8.35 17.81 19.89
CA SER A 43 -9.19 16.79 19.27
C SER A 43 -8.76 15.38 19.69
N PRO A 44 -9.70 14.46 19.97
CA PRO A 44 -9.38 13.06 20.21
C PRO A 44 -8.78 12.37 18.98
N ASP A 45 -8.78 13.00 17.81
CA ASP A 45 -8.32 12.42 16.53
C ASP A 45 -6.89 11.86 16.59
N PHE A 46 -5.96 12.52 17.30
CA PHE A 46 -4.60 12.01 17.45
C PHE A 46 -4.58 10.66 18.17
N SER A 47 -5.24 10.59 19.34
CA SER A 47 -5.34 9.37 20.14
C SER A 47 -6.13 8.29 19.40
N ASN A 48 -7.25 8.66 18.79
CA ASN A 48 -8.12 7.77 18.03
C ASN A 48 -7.37 7.16 16.85
N CYS A 49 -6.60 7.97 16.12
CA CYS A 49 -5.78 7.49 15.04
C CYS A 49 -4.77 6.48 15.58
N ARG A 50 -3.88 6.87 16.52
CA ARG A 50 -2.88 5.97 17.13
C ARG A 50 -3.44 4.63 17.61
N ASN A 51 -4.61 4.65 18.24
CA ASN A 51 -5.24 3.48 18.84
C ASN A 51 -6.24 2.74 17.93
N PHE A 52 -6.41 3.18 16.68
CA PHE A 52 -7.40 2.65 15.74
C PHE A 52 -8.84 2.65 16.29
N VAL A 53 -9.23 3.76 16.93
CA VAL A 53 -10.59 3.98 17.46
C VAL A 53 -11.36 4.86 16.50
N ASN A 54 -12.57 4.45 16.12
CA ASN A 54 -13.47 5.20 15.22
C ASN A 54 -12.85 5.58 13.86
N VAL A 55 -11.88 4.79 13.37
CA VAL A 55 -11.29 4.98 12.03
C VAL A 55 -12.21 4.36 10.99
N THR A 56 -13.04 5.18 10.35
CA THR A 56 -14.02 4.74 9.33
C THR A 56 -13.70 5.24 7.93
N LYS A 57 -12.79 6.21 7.78
CA LYS A 57 -12.42 6.75 6.47
C LYS A 57 -11.56 5.75 5.71
N VAL A 58 -11.85 5.62 4.42
CA VAL A 58 -11.16 4.74 3.50
C VAL A 58 -10.53 5.58 2.40
N TYR A 59 -9.34 5.20 1.96
CA TYR A 59 -8.66 5.82 0.84
C TYR A 59 -8.33 4.76 -0.21
N ASP A 60 -8.67 5.03 -1.47
CA ASP A 60 -8.33 4.16 -2.61
C ASP A 60 -6.92 4.51 -3.12
N CYS A 61 -6.05 3.50 -3.14
CA CYS A 61 -4.72 3.55 -3.68
C CYS A 61 -4.71 3.19 -5.16
N THR A 62 -4.05 4.01 -5.96
CA THR A 62 -3.54 3.56 -7.26
C THR A 62 -2.53 2.43 -7.07
N SER A 63 -2.30 1.66 -8.14
CA SER A 63 -1.30 0.60 -8.17
C SER A 63 0.08 1.08 -7.68
N ASN A 64 0.78 0.23 -6.93
CA ASN A 64 2.13 0.43 -6.35
C ASN A 64 2.24 1.29 -5.07
N HIS A 65 1.13 1.54 -4.36
CA HIS A 65 1.16 2.19 -3.05
C HIS A 65 0.94 1.23 -1.88
N TYR A 66 1.42 1.61 -0.70
CA TYR A 66 1.30 0.85 0.55
C TYR A 66 0.24 1.47 1.46
N CYS A 67 -0.43 0.64 2.26
CA CYS A 67 -1.15 1.16 3.41
C CYS A 67 -0.15 1.45 4.52
N VAL A 68 0.02 2.73 4.85
CA VAL A 68 1.03 3.21 5.78
C VAL A 68 0.37 3.78 7.02
N SER A 69 0.99 3.50 8.15
CA SER A 69 0.71 4.03 9.48
C SER A 69 1.97 4.71 9.97
N PHE A 70 1.91 6.01 10.29
CA PHE A 70 3.10 6.71 10.79
C PHE A 70 2.80 7.74 11.88
N HIS A 71 3.83 7.99 12.69
CA HIS A 71 3.90 8.98 13.74
C HIS A 71 5.16 9.83 13.52
N GLU A 72 5.01 11.15 13.46
CA GLU A 72 6.14 12.06 13.25
C GLU A 72 6.08 13.29 14.14
N THR A 73 7.24 13.87 14.40
CA THR A 73 7.41 15.18 15.01
C THR A 73 7.39 16.25 13.93
N VAL A 74 6.46 17.19 14.02
CA VAL A 74 6.39 18.37 13.15
C VAL A 74 6.91 19.58 13.91
N LYS A 75 7.93 20.23 13.34
CA LYS A 75 8.50 21.47 13.85
C LYS A 75 8.15 22.61 12.91
N THR A 76 7.50 23.64 13.45
CA THR A 76 7.19 24.89 12.75
C THR A 76 7.77 26.05 13.57
N ASP A 77 7.84 27.23 12.98
CA ASP A 77 8.32 28.44 13.67
C ASP A 77 7.48 28.80 14.92
N LYS A 78 6.25 28.28 15.01
CA LYS A 78 5.28 28.61 16.06
C LYS A 78 5.18 27.52 17.13
N ALA A 79 5.40 26.25 16.78
CA ALA A 79 5.20 25.13 17.67
C ALA A 79 5.92 23.87 17.20
N THR A 80 6.25 23.01 18.16
CA THR A 80 6.57 21.60 17.93
C THR A 80 5.39 20.76 18.39
N TYR A 81 4.92 19.87 17.53
CA TYR A 81 3.83 18.94 17.81
C TYR A 81 4.08 17.62 17.10
N THR A 82 3.22 16.65 17.33
CA THR A 82 3.30 15.33 16.69
C THR A 82 2.06 15.04 15.87
N VAL A 83 2.23 14.28 14.80
CA VAL A 83 1.17 13.88 13.88
C VAL A 83 1.07 12.37 13.85
N ALA A 84 -0.15 11.85 14.01
CA ALA A 84 -0.47 10.45 13.74
C ALA A 84 -1.29 10.38 12.44
N LYS A 85 -0.87 9.52 11.51
CA LYS A 85 -1.55 9.36 10.22
C LYS A 85 -1.66 7.90 9.80
N ARG A 86 -2.80 7.55 9.21
CA ARG A 86 -3.00 6.35 8.39
C ARG A 86 -3.40 6.78 7.00
N THR A 87 -2.78 6.20 5.99
CA THR A 87 -3.03 6.62 4.61
C THR A 87 -2.54 5.60 3.61
N CYS A 88 -2.87 5.84 2.35
CA CYS A 88 -2.22 5.23 1.21
C CYS A 88 -1.03 6.10 0.78
N SER A 89 0.18 5.58 0.72
CA SER A 89 1.34 6.36 0.25
C SER A 89 2.53 5.51 -0.19
N ASN A 90 3.68 6.17 -0.39
CA ASN A 90 4.97 5.52 -0.54
C ASN A 90 5.33 4.72 0.72
N ASP A 91 6.29 3.81 0.62
CA ASP A 91 6.77 2.98 1.72
C ASP A 91 7.43 3.79 2.86
N CYS A 92 7.65 3.13 4.00
CA CYS A 92 8.34 3.72 5.15
C CYS A 92 9.79 4.11 4.85
N ALA A 93 10.46 3.42 3.91
CA ALA A 93 11.80 3.77 3.50
C ALA A 93 11.85 5.15 2.82
N TRP A 94 10.85 5.49 2.01
CA TRP A 94 10.68 6.82 1.42
C TRP A 94 10.48 7.89 2.50
N TYR A 95 9.60 7.66 3.48
CA TYR A 95 9.39 8.61 4.59
C TYR A 95 10.67 8.86 5.38
N LYS A 96 11.40 7.80 5.73
CA LYS A 96 12.68 7.90 6.44
C LYS A 96 13.71 8.70 5.64
N LYS A 97 13.82 8.49 4.32
CA LYS A 97 14.69 9.28 3.43
C LYS A 97 14.30 10.76 3.37
N LYS A 98 13.03 11.09 3.59
CA LYS A 98 12.52 12.46 3.65
C LYS A 98 12.59 13.09 5.05
N GLY A 99 13.18 12.40 6.04
CA GLY A 99 13.24 12.90 7.42
C GLY A 99 11.86 12.97 8.08
N ARG A 100 10.95 12.09 7.68
CA ARG A 100 9.57 11.98 8.19
C ARG A 100 9.37 10.68 8.93
N ALA A 101 8.25 10.57 9.65
CA ALA A 101 7.90 9.37 10.41
C ALA A 101 9.00 8.94 11.41
N ASP A 102 9.61 9.92 12.10
CA ASP A 102 10.73 9.74 13.01
C ASP A 102 10.38 8.94 14.28
N LEU A 103 9.10 8.90 14.65
CA LEU A 103 8.64 8.22 15.87
C LEU A 103 8.15 6.81 15.59
N HIS A 104 7.42 6.60 14.48
CA HIS A 104 6.94 5.29 14.07
C HIS A 104 6.61 5.27 12.57
N CYS A 105 6.90 4.16 11.91
CA CYS A 105 6.35 3.85 10.59
C CYS A 105 6.12 2.35 10.44
N SER A 106 4.94 1.97 9.99
CA SER A 106 4.57 0.61 9.58
C SER A 106 3.85 0.65 8.24
N GLN A 107 3.99 -0.43 7.47
CA GLN A 107 3.39 -0.56 6.14
C GLN A 107 2.89 -1.99 5.90
N CYS A 108 1.91 -2.12 5.02
CA CYS A 108 1.38 -3.42 4.61
C CYS A 108 0.73 -3.34 3.22
N GLU A 109 0.50 -4.51 2.62
CA GLU A 109 0.18 -4.67 1.20
C GLU A 109 -1.19 -5.35 0.93
N THR A 110 -2.06 -5.39 1.94
CA THR A 110 -3.41 -5.95 1.79
C THR A 110 -4.47 -4.90 2.10
N ASP A 111 -5.70 -5.12 1.65
CA ASP A 111 -6.77 -4.17 1.90
C ASP A 111 -7.05 -4.01 3.40
N TYR A 112 -7.18 -2.75 3.82
CA TYR A 112 -7.49 -2.32 5.18
C TYR A 112 -6.52 -2.87 6.23
N CYS A 113 -5.27 -3.15 5.87
CA CYS A 113 -4.32 -3.85 6.74
C CYS A 113 -3.69 -2.97 7.83
N ASN A 114 -3.68 -1.64 7.65
CA ASN A 114 -2.99 -0.69 8.54
C ASN A 114 -3.79 -0.38 9.83
N LYS A 115 -4.14 -1.42 10.59
CA LYS A 115 -4.96 -1.37 11.81
C LYS A 115 -4.15 -1.42 13.10
N GLU A 116 -2.87 -1.75 13.01
CA GLU A 116 -1.98 -1.86 14.16
C GLU A 116 -1.93 -0.53 14.95
N LYS A 117 -1.83 -0.66 16.26
CA LYS A 117 -1.68 0.48 17.17
C LYS A 117 -0.21 0.89 17.25
N PHE A 118 0.05 2.18 17.41
CA PHE A 118 1.41 2.72 17.54
C PHE A 118 1.45 4.00 18.35
#